data_AF-X1BA32-F1
#
_entry.id   AF-X1BA32-F1
#
_cell.length_a   1.000
_cell.length_b   1.000
_cell.length_c   1.000
_cell.angle_alpha   90.00
_cell.angle_beta   90.00
_cell.angle_gamma   90.00
#
_symmetry.space_group_name_H-M   'P 1'
#
loop_
_entity.id
_entity.type
_entity.pdbx_description
1 polymer ?
#
loop_
_entity_poly.entity_id
_entity_poly.type
_entity_poly.pdbx_seq_one_letter_code
_entity_poly.pdbx_strand_id
1 'polypeptide(L)' 'METVYFNKKGKQNTEETLKLAKKIADEKSIDDIVLASTTGYTAEKAIEICEGLKLIVVGIGRSNKKDADS' A
#
# COMPACT_ATOMS: atom_id res chain seq x y z
N MET A 1 -5.71 -20.53 -4.90
CA MET A 1 -4.91 -19.39 -4.39
C MET A 1 -3.87 -19.08 -5.44
N GLU A 2 -3.97 -17.92 -6.07
CA GLU A 2 -3.03 -17.47 -7.10
C GLU A 2 -1.81 -16.82 -6.42
N THR A 3 -0.60 -17.05 -6.95
CA THR A 3 0.64 -16.47 -6.41
C THR A 3 1.52 -16.03 -7.57
N VAL A 4 1.93 -14.76 -7.54
CA VAL A 4 2.70 -14.13 -8.62
C VAL A 4 4.12 -13.85 -8.12
N TYR A 5 5.12 -14.27 -8.90
CA TYR A 5 6.53 -14.00 -8.63
C TYR A 5 7.06 -12.93 -9.59
N PHE A 6 7.65 -11.88 -9.04
CA PHE A 6 8.25 -10.81 -9.83
C PHE A 6 9.75 -11.06 -10.06
N ASN A 7 10.18 -10.94 -11.32
CA ASN A 7 11.59 -11.14 -11.70
C ASN A 7 12.54 -10.09 -11.12
N LYS A 8 12.04 -8.89 -10.82
CA LYS A 8 12.83 -7.77 -10.27
C LYS A 8 12.10 -7.13 -9.11
N LYS A 9 12.82 -6.74 -8.06
CA LYS A 9 12.29 -5.90 -6.97
C LYS A 9 12.13 -4.44 -7.43
N GLY A 10 11.18 -3.71 -6.85
CA GLY A 10 11.11 -2.25 -6.99
C GLY A 10 9.71 -1.71 -7.26
N LYS A 11 9.65 -0.38 -7.45
CA LYS A 11 8.39 0.39 -7.62
C LYS A 11 7.57 -0.08 -8.81
N GLN A 12 8.20 -0.64 -9.85
CA GLN A 12 7.52 -1.14 -11.04
C GLN A 12 6.48 -2.22 -10.76
N ASN A 13 6.58 -2.92 -9.62
CA ASN A 13 5.62 -3.96 -9.25
C ASN A 13 4.42 -3.41 -8.46
N THR A 14 4.44 -2.15 -8.04
CA THR A 14 3.48 -1.60 -7.07
C THR A 14 2.06 -1.64 -7.60
N GLU A 15 1.84 -1.13 -8.83
CA GLU A 15 0.51 -1.10 -9.43
C GLU A 15 -0.02 -2.51 -9.71
N GLU A 16 0.81 -3.41 -10.23
CA GLU A 16 0.45 -4.81 -10.46
C GLU A 16 0.05 -5.51 -9.15
N THR A 17 0.83 -5.26 -8.09
CA THR A 17 0.56 -5.83 -6.76
C THR A 17 -0.77 -5.34 -6.20
N LEU A 18 -1.09 -4.05 -6.35
CA LEU A 18 -2.36 -3.48 -5.90
C LEU A 18 -3.56 -4.04 -6.68
N LYS A 19 -3.42 -4.23 -7.99
CA LYS A 19 -4.46 -4.85 -8.84
C LYS A 19 -4.73 -6.30 -8.44
N LEU A 20 -3.67 -7.08 -8.21
CA LEU A 20 -3.80 -8.47 -7.76
C LEU A 20 -4.43 -8.55 -6.37
N ALA A 21 -4.02 -7.68 -5.44
CA ALA A 21 -4.59 -7.62 -4.11
C ALA A 21 -6.08 -7.26 -4.13
N LYS A 22 -6.48 -6.26 -4.93
CA LYS A 22 -7.90 -5.91 -5.11
C LYS A 22 -8.71 -7.07 -5.67
N LYS A 23 -8.24 -7.71 -6.75
CA LYS A 23 -8.91 -8.86 -7.35
C LYS A 23 -9.19 -9.95 -6.31
N ILE A 24 -8.20 -10.28 -5.48
CA ILE A 24 -8.34 -11.27 -4.42
C ILE A 24 -9.31 -10.81 -3.34
N ALA A 25 -9.30 -9.52 -2.98
CA ALA A 25 -10.22 -8.97 -2.00
C ALA A 25 -11.67 -9.05 -2.49
N ASP A 26 -11.93 -8.67 -3.75
CA ASP A 26 -13.24 -8.75 -4.39
C ASP A 26 -13.73 -10.21 -4.46
N GLU A 27 -12.88 -11.14 -4.89
CA GLU A 27 -13.20 -12.58 -4.97
C GLU A 27 -13.51 -13.21 -3.61
N LYS A 28 -12.92 -12.69 -2.54
CA LYS A 28 -13.05 -13.23 -1.17
C LYS A 28 -13.97 -12.42 -0.27
N SER A 29 -14.59 -11.36 -0.80
CA SER A 29 -15.41 -10.42 -0.03
C SER A 29 -14.66 -9.88 1.19
N ILE A 30 -13.42 -9.43 0.98
CA ILE A 30 -12.61 -8.75 1.98
C ILE A 30 -12.79 -7.25 1.80
N ASP A 31 -13.13 -6.55 2.88
CA ASP A 31 -13.41 -5.11 2.82
C ASP A 31 -12.20 -4.23 3.15
N ASP A 32 -11.20 -4.75 3.87
CA ASP A 32 -10.04 -3.99 4.34
C ASP A 32 -8.76 -4.34 3.57
N ILE A 33 -7.95 -3.33 3.25
CA ILE A 33 -6.60 -3.51 2.73
C ILE A 33 -5.58 -2.69 3.52
N VAL A 34 -4.54 -3.37 4.02
CA VAL A 34 -3.47 -2.77 4.83
C VAL A 34 -2.18 -2.69 4.02
N LEU A 35 -1.55 -1.51 3.97
CA LEU A 35 -0.29 -1.31 3.24
C LEU A 35 0.72 -0.45 4.00
N ALA A 36 2.00 -0.76 3.81
CA ALA A 36 3.09 0.07 4.29
C ALA A 36 3.44 1.13 3.23
N SER A 37 3.45 2.40 3.62
CA SER A 37 3.89 3.49 2.74
C SER A 37 4.75 4.50 3.51
N THR A 38 6.02 4.62 3.11
CA THR A 38 6.98 5.52 3.77
C THR A 38 6.98 6.91 3.15
N THR A 39 6.86 7.01 1.82
CA THR A 39 6.89 8.29 1.07
C THR A 39 5.52 8.68 0.51
N GLY A 40 4.47 7.89 0.74
CA GLY A 40 3.10 8.16 0.24
C GLY A 40 2.81 7.62 -1.17
N TYR A 41 3.82 7.36 -2.00
CA TYR A 41 3.63 6.90 -3.39
C TYR A 41 2.72 5.67 -3.53
N THR A 42 2.93 4.65 -2.69
CA THR A 42 2.08 3.45 -2.70
C THR A 42 0.67 3.74 -2.25
N ALA A 43 0.49 4.65 -1.29
CA ALA A 43 -0.83 5.01 -0.77
C ALA A 43 -1.65 5.77 -1.82
N GLU A 44 -1.02 6.71 -2.53
CA GLU A 44 -1.63 7.47 -3.62
C GLU A 44 -2.20 6.54 -4.70
N LYS A 45 -1.40 5.58 -5.17
CA LYS A 45 -1.84 4.58 -6.15
C LYS A 45 -2.93 3.65 -5.62
N ALA A 46 -2.89 3.31 -4.34
CA ALA A 46 -3.88 2.43 -3.74
C ALA A 46 -5.25 3.08 -3.63
N ILE A 47 -5.33 4.40 -3.43
CA ILE A 47 -6.61 5.13 -3.41
C ILE A 47 -7.35 4.96 -4.74
N GLU A 48 -6.65 5.07 -5.86
CA GLU A 48 -7.23 4.92 -7.20
C GLU A 48 -7.56 3.46 -7.52
N ILE A 49 -6.61 2.54 -7.25
CA ILE A 49 -6.76 1.15 -7.68
C ILE A 49 -7.74 0.42 -6.77
N CYS A 50 -7.58 0.52 -5.45
CA CYS A 50 -8.34 -0.22 -4.43
C CYS A 50 -9.65 0.48 -4.02
N GLU A 51 -10.23 1.30 -4.90
CA GLU A 51 -11.54 1.89 -4.70
C GLU A 51 -12.58 0.83 -4.31
N GLY A 52 -13.40 1.14 -3.30
CA GLY A 52 -14.39 0.23 -2.71
C GLY A 52 -13.88 -0.52 -1.48
N LEU A 53 -12.57 -0.57 -1.25
CA LEU A 53 -11.96 -1.14 -0.05
C LEU A 53 -11.60 -0.05 0.96
N LYS A 54 -11.65 -0.40 2.24
CA LYS A 54 -11.13 0.44 3.33
C LYS A 54 -9.61 0.36 3.37
N LEU A 55 -8.98 1.49 3.03
CA LEU A 55 -7.53 1.62 2.95
C LEU A 55 -6.91 1.97 4.32
N ILE A 56 -6.03 1.11 4.83
CA ILE A 56 -5.28 1.32 6.06
C ILE A 56 -3.79 1.47 5.73
N VAL A 57 -3.26 2.68 5.88
CA VAL A 57 -1.86 3.00 5.54
C VAL A 57 -1.01 3.08 6.80
N VAL A 58 0.04 2.27 6.87
CA VAL A 58 1.03 2.28 7.94
C VAL A 58 2.28 3.01 7.44
N GLY A 59 2.58 4.16 8.04
CA GLY A 59 3.80 4.94 7.79
C GLY A 59 4.87 4.71 8.85
N ILE A 60 6.04 5.33 8.64
CA ILE A 60 7.07 5.42 9.69
C ILE A 60 6.72 6.60 10.60
N GLY A 61 6.69 6.37 11.91
CA GLY A 61 6.48 7.42 12.90
C GLY A 61 7.59 8.47 12.81
N ARG A 62 7.24 9.71 12.48
CA ARG A 62 8.17 10.85 12.55
C ARG A 62 8.14 11.39 13.98
N SER A 63 9.19 11.12 14.75
CA SER A 63 9.46 11.87 15.98
C SER A 63 9.90 13.28 15.61
N ASN A 64 9.10 14.30 15.95
CA ASN A 64 9.50 15.70 15.80
C ASN A 64 10.67 15.99 16.74
N LYS A 65 11.89 16.12 16.20
CA LYS A 65 13.01 16.78 16.88
C LYS A 65 12.99 18.26 16.47
N LYS A 66 12.02 19.01 17.00
CA LYS A 66 12.09 20.47 17.12
C LYS A 66 12.09 20.69 18.62
N ASP A 67 13.25 21.03 19.17
CA ASP A 67 13.51 21.63 20.49
C ASP A 67 14.98 21.33 20.86
N ALA A 68 15.91 21.98 20.18
CA ALA A 68 17.29 22.17 20.62
C ALA A 68 17.98 23.10 19.60
N ASP A 69 17.83 24.39 19.82
CA ASP A 69 18.91 25.38 19.80
C ASP A 69 18.27 26.77 19.97
N SER A 70 18.22 27.20 21.24
CA SER A 70 18.19 28.62 21.64
C SER A 70 19.61 29.03 21.99
#